data_AF-A0A256WP79-F1
#
_entry.id   AF-A0A256WP79-F1
#
_cell.length_a   1.000
_cell.length_b   1.000
_cell.length_c   1.000
_cell.angle_alpha   90.00
_cell.angle_beta   90.00
_cell.angle_gamma   90.00
#
_symmetry.space_group_name_H-M   'P 1'
#
loop_
_entity.id
_entity.type
_entity.pdbx_description
1 polymer ?
#
loop_
_entity_poly.entity_id
_entity_poly.type
_entity_poly.pdbx_seq_one_letter_code
_entity_poly.pdbx_strand_id
1 'polypeptide(L)'
;MENKLEEKEYNIAKQYYKMEDYNASITAFKNYLKNYPDSDFREDVMFYILKSYYDYALLSFSAKQEERFTKSVSYYVDFVALYPESKYRKKADEINEIASAYIGRTINEEIN
;
A
#
# COMPACT_ATOMS: atom_id res chain seq x y z
N MET A 1 5.94 27.81 -1.36
CA MET A 1 5.33 27.46 -0.04
C MET A 1 4.70 26.08 -0.09
N GLU A 2 4.10 25.68 -1.22
CA GLU A 2 3.50 24.35 -1.44
C GLU A 2 4.46 23.19 -1.17
N ASN A 3 5.71 23.23 -1.65
CA ASN A 3 6.67 22.14 -1.43
C ASN A 3 6.92 21.82 0.06
N LYS A 4 6.85 22.83 0.96
CA LYS A 4 7.02 22.60 2.40
C LYS A 4 5.80 21.94 3.05
N LEU A 5 4.61 22.22 2.53
CA LEU A 5 3.37 21.61 3.02
C LEU A 5 3.24 20.17 2.52
N GLU A 6 3.54 19.96 1.24
CA GLU A 6 3.61 18.65 0.62
C GLU A 6 4.59 17.73 1.37
N GLU A 7 5.85 18.16 1.54
CA GLU A 7 6.86 17.37 2.26
C GLU A 7 6.41 17.05 3.69
N LYS A 8 5.75 17.99 4.37
CA LYS A 8 5.18 17.77 5.69
C LYS A 8 4.10 16.70 5.68
N GLU A 9 3.15 16.75 4.74
CA GLU A 9 2.07 15.75 4.63
C GLU A 9 2.61 14.35 4.30
N TYR A 10 3.59 14.25 3.37
CA TYR A 10 4.29 13.01 3.07
C TYR A 10 4.96 12.43 4.32
N ASN A 11 5.67 13.26 5.09
CA ASN A 11 6.36 12.84 6.31
C ASN A 11 5.38 12.39 7.41
N ILE A 12 4.23 13.05 7.55
CA ILE A 12 3.18 12.63 8.48
C ILE A 12 2.65 11.23 8.10
N ALA A 13 2.35 11.01 6.83
CA ALA A 13 1.86 9.71 6.35
C ALA A 13 2.89 8.59 6.56
N LYS A 14 4.18 8.87 6.33
CA LYS A 14 5.28 7.95 6.67
C LYS A 14 5.46 7.73 8.16
N GLN A 15 5.19 8.73 8.98
CA GLN A 15 5.30 8.59 10.42
C GLN A 15 4.24 7.62 10.96
N TYR A 16 2.99 7.70 10.46
CA TYR A 16 1.97 6.71 10.78
C TYR A 16 2.41 5.29 10.40
N TYR A 17 3.02 5.13 9.22
CA TYR A 17 3.57 3.85 8.79
C TYR A 17 4.63 3.32 9.78
N LYS A 18 5.58 4.17 10.18
CA LYS A 18 6.64 3.82 11.15
C LYS A 18 6.09 3.48 12.55
N MET A 19 4.93 4.02 12.90
CA MET A 19 4.23 3.73 14.14
C MET A 19 3.31 2.50 14.03
N GLU A 20 3.34 1.80 12.88
CA GLU A 20 2.49 0.66 12.55
C GLU A 20 0.98 0.98 12.55
N ASP A 21 0.62 2.28 12.54
CA ASP A 21 -0.74 2.73 12.27
C ASP A 21 -0.99 2.75 10.76
N TYR A 22 -1.08 1.55 10.19
CA TYR A 22 -1.22 1.36 8.76
C TYR A 22 -2.49 1.98 8.22
N ASN A 23 -3.59 1.98 8.98
CA ASN A 23 -4.85 2.56 8.54
C ASN A 23 -4.77 4.09 8.43
N ALA A 24 -4.15 4.75 9.41
CA ALA A 24 -3.88 6.19 9.33
C ALA A 24 -2.91 6.51 8.19
N SER A 25 -1.87 5.68 8.02
CA SER A 25 -0.90 5.84 6.93
C SER A 25 -1.56 5.77 5.55
N ILE A 26 -2.38 4.74 5.30
CA ILE A 26 -3.15 4.57 4.06
C ILE A 26 -4.03 5.80 3.82
N THR A 27 -4.76 6.24 4.84
CA THR A 27 -5.67 7.39 4.71
C THR A 27 -4.90 8.66 4.36
N ALA A 28 -3.79 8.92 5.06
CA ALA A 28 -2.96 10.09 4.84
C ALA A 28 -2.31 10.08 3.44
N PHE A 29 -1.79 8.94 3.00
CA PHE A 29 -1.20 8.80 1.66
C PHE A 29 -2.23 8.90 0.53
N LYS A 30 -3.46 8.39 0.72
CA LYS A 30 -4.53 8.58 -0.27
C LYS A 30 -4.94 10.04 -0.38
N ASN A 31 -5.00 10.76 0.73
CA ASN A 31 -5.22 12.20 0.73
C ASN A 31 -4.07 12.94 0.04
N TYR A 32 -2.83 12.51 0.29
CA TYR A 32 -1.65 13.05 -0.39
C TYR A 32 -1.76 12.96 -1.92
N LEU A 33 -2.11 11.78 -2.45
CA LEU A 33 -2.29 11.60 -3.90
C LEU A 33 -3.41 12.47 -4.49
N LYS A 34 -4.43 12.78 -3.69
CA LYS A 34 -5.53 13.67 -4.08
C LYS A 34 -5.09 15.14 -4.09
N ASN A 35 -4.30 15.55 -3.10
CA ASN A 35 -3.87 16.94 -2.93
C ASN A 35 -2.68 17.30 -3.85
N TYR A 36 -1.81 16.33 -4.13
CA TYR A 36 -0.57 16.52 -4.89
C TYR A 36 -0.44 15.45 -6.01
N PRO A 37 -1.34 15.46 -7.01
CA PRO A 37 -1.37 14.44 -8.06
C PRO A 37 -0.12 14.42 -8.95
N ASP A 38 0.60 15.54 -9.06
CA ASP A 38 1.80 15.71 -9.88
C ASP A 38 3.11 15.67 -9.06
N SER A 39 3.03 15.19 -7.81
CA SER A 39 4.17 15.13 -6.90
C SER A 39 5.27 14.17 -7.38
N ASP A 40 6.53 14.56 -7.20
CA ASP A 40 7.69 13.67 -7.38
C ASP A 40 7.69 12.50 -6.38
N PHE A 41 7.00 12.62 -5.24
CA PHE A 41 6.85 11.55 -4.25
C PHE A 41 5.76 10.53 -4.61
N ARG A 42 5.02 10.74 -5.72
CA ARG A 42 3.86 9.90 -6.07
C ARG A 42 4.21 8.42 -6.19
N GLU A 43 5.39 8.09 -6.73
CA GLU A 43 5.91 6.71 -6.77
C GLU A 43 6.07 6.11 -5.37
N ASP A 44 6.80 6.81 -4.49
CA ASP A 44 7.00 6.41 -3.10
C ASP A 44 5.66 6.22 -2.37
N VAL A 45 4.74 7.17 -2.53
CA VAL A 45 3.43 7.17 -1.86
C VAL A 45 2.58 5.97 -2.29
N MET A 46 2.51 5.69 -3.60
CA MET A 46 1.79 4.52 -4.10
C MET A 46 2.37 3.21 -3.55
N PHE A 47 3.70 3.10 -3.51
CA PHE A 47 4.36 1.95 -2.90
C PHE A 47 4.05 1.81 -1.40
N TYR A 48 4.05 2.91 -0.64
CA TYR A 48 3.72 2.86 0.78
C TYR A 48 2.25 2.50 1.03
N ILE A 49 1.31 2.87 0.16
CA ILE A 49 -0.09 2.44 0.30
C ILE A 49 -0.19 0.91 0.12
N LEU A 50 0.40 0.38 -0.95
CA LEU A 50 0.51 -1.06 -1.19
C LEU A 50 1.10 -1.78 0.04
N LYS A 51 2.24 -1.28 0.52
CA LYS A 51 2.98 -1.88 1.65
C LYS A 51 2.17 -1.81 2.95
N SER A 52 1.51 -0.68 3.21
CA SER A 52 0.67 -0.51 4.39
C SER A 52 -0.51 -1.48 4.41
N TYR A 53 -1.19 -1.70 3.26
CA TYR A 53 -2.26 -2.69 3.19
C TYR A 53 -1.76 -4.11 3.46
N TYR A 54 -0.59 -4.46 2.92
CA TYR A 54 0.05 -5.75 3.14
C TYR A 54 0.43 -5.96 4.61
N ASP A 55 1.17 -5.03 5.20
CA ASP A 55 1.60 -5.14 6.60
C ASP A 55 0.39 -5.11 7.54
N TYR A 56 -0.65 -4.33 7.20
CA TYR A 56 -1.89 -4.33 7.95
C TYR A 56 -2.57 -5.71 7.91
N ALA A 57 -2.66 -6.32 6.73
CA ALA A 57 -3.20 -7.67 6.57
C ALA A 57 -2.45 -8.69 7.43
N LEU A 58 -1.11 -8.64 7.48
CA LEU A 58 -0.33 -9.56 8.31
C LEU A 58 -0.69 -9.51 9.80
N LEU A 59 -1.07 -8.33 10.31
CA LEU A 59 -1.47 -8.15 11.72
C LEU A 59 -2.99 -8.30 11.96
N SER A 60 -3.73 -8.77 10.96
CA SER A 60 -5.20 -8.86 11.01
C SER A 60 -5.69 -10.25 11.36
N PHE A 61 -6.89 -10.33 11.93
CA PHE A 61 -7.66 -11.57 11.97
C PHE A 61 -8.11 -11.98 10.56
N SER A 62 -8.24 -13.28 10.30
CA SER A 62 -8.57 -13.87 8.99
C SER A 62 -9.70 -13.14 8.26
N ALA A 63 -10.80 -12.83 8.96
CA ALA A 63 -11.95 -12.12 8.41
C ALA A 63 -11.65 -10.75 7.78
N LYS A 64 -10.50 -10.13 8.11
CA LYS A 64 -10.04 -8.86 7.52
C LYS A 64 -8.79 -9.02 6.66
N GLN A 65 -8.11 -10.16 6.74
CA GLN A 65 -6.89 -10.42 5.96
C GLN A 65 -7.18 -10.41 4.47
N GLU A 66 -8.23 -11.11 4.05
CA GLU A 66 -8.61 -11.22 2.64
C GLU A 66 -8.88 -9.85 2.00
N GLU A 67 -9.72 -9.01 2.64
CA GLU A 67 -10.02 -7.66 2.16
C GLU A 67 -8.73 -6.83 2.00
N ARG A 68 -7.85 -6.88 3.01
CA ARG A 68 -6.63 -6.07 3.07
C ARG A 68 -5.57 -6.55 2.07
N PHE A 69 -5.38 -7.86 1.93
CA PHE A 69 -4.52 -8.41 0.88
C PHE A 69 -5.07 -8.10 -0.51
N THR A 70 -6.38 -8.18 -0.71
CA THR A 70 -7.01 -7.83 -1.99
C THR A 70 -6.76 -6.36 -2.34
N LYS A 71 -6.83 -5.46 -1.35
CA LYS A 71 -6.44 -4.06 -1.55
C LYS A 71 -4.96 -3.91 -1.87
N SER A 72 -4.07 -4.64 -1.19
CA SER A 72 -2.64 -4.61 -1.50
C SER A 72 -2.36 -5.05 -2.94
N VAL A 73 -2.96 -6.16 -3.40
CA VAL A 73 -2.86 -6.65 -4.79
C VAL A 73 -3.43 -5.63 -5.79
N SER A 74 -4.55 -4.97 -5.48
CA SER A 74 -5.08 -3.92 -6.34
C SER A 74 -4.10 -2.75 -6.51
N TYR A 75 -3.50 -2.26 -5.41
CA TYR A 75 -2.49 -1.20 -5.50
C TYR A 75 -1.19 -1.65 -6.15
N TYR A 76 -0.86 -2.94 -6.08
CA TYR A 76 0.27 -3.52 -6.81
C TYR A 76 0.07 -3.34 -8.32
N VAL A 77 -1.08 -3.75 -8.85
CA VAL A 77 -1.39 -3.66 -10.28
C VAL A 77 -1.24 -2.21 -10.77
N ASP A 78 -1.82 -1.25 -10.04
CA ASP A 78 -1.72 0.17 -10.37
C ASP A 78 -0.26 0.66 -10.31
N PHE A 79 0.47 0.27 -9.27
CA PHE A 79 1.86 0.67 -9.07
C PHE A 79 2.77 0.19 -10.20
N VAL A 80 2.66 -1.08 -10.59
CA VAL A 80 3.53 -1.66 -11.63
C VAL A 80 3.18 -1.21 -13.03
N ALA A 81 1.92 -0.85 -13.27
CA ALA A 81 1.49 -0.26 -14.53
C ALA A 81 2.06 1.16 -14.71
N LEU A 82 2.15 1.94 -13.64
CA LEU A 82 2.65 3.32 -13.67
C LEU A 82 4.17 3.42 -13.50
N TYR A 83 4.77 2.53 -12.73
CA TYR A 83 6.21 2.57 -12.38
C TYR A 83 6.89 1.19 -12.58
N PRO A 84 6.93 0.67 -13.81
CA PRO A 84 7.51 -0.66 -14.09
C PRO A 84 9.00 -0.75 -13.70
N GLU A 85 9.75 0.35 -13.80
CA GLU A 85 11.19 0.43 -13.49
C GLU A 85 11.46 1.03 -12.09
N SER A 86 10.48 1.02 -11.20
CA SER A 86 10.63 1.56 -9.86
C SER A 86 11.77 0.90 -9.07
N LYS A 87 12.46 1.68 -8.24
CA LYS A 87 13.40 1.16 -7.22
C LYS A 87 12.74 0.17 -6.25
N TYR A 88 11.41 0.22 -6.10
CA TYR A 88 10.63 -0.69 -5.25
C TYR A 88 10.11 -1.92 -5.98
N ARG A 89 10.34 -2.07 -7.29
CA ARG A 89 9.77 -3.13 -8.12
C ARG A 89 9.86 -4.50 -7.49
N LYS A 90 11.09 -4.93 -7.16
CA LYS A 90 11.35 -6.23 -6.54
C LYS A 90 10.53 -6.42 -5.25
N LYS A 91 10.42 -5.38 -4.42
CA LYS A 91 9.68 -5.48 -3.17
C LYS A 91 8.17 -5.53 -3.38
N ALA A 92 7.66 -4.79 -4.35
CA ALA A 92 6.25 -4.85 -4.74
C ALA A 92 5.87 -6.25 -5.25
N ASP A 93 6.76 -6.89 -6.01
CA ASP A 93 6.56 -8.26 -6.53
C ASP A 93 6.47 -9.28 -5.40
N GLU A 94 7.41 -9.23 -4.46
CA GLU A 94 7.41 -10.08 -3.26
C GLU A 94 6.10 -9.92 -2.46
N ILE A 95 5.64 -8.68 -2.27
CA ILE A 95 4.38 -8.39 -1.57
C ILE A 95 3.20 -9.02 -2.31
N ASN A 96 3.13 -8.84 -3.64
CA ASN A 96 2.04 -9.35 -4.45
C ASN A 96 1.99 -10.88 -4.48
N GLU A 97 3.14 -11.54 -4.57
CA GLU A 97 3.23 -13.00 -4.54
C GLU A 97 2.64 -13.57 -3.24
N ILE A 98 3.04 -13.00 -2.09
CA ILE A 98 2.56 -13.45 -0.77
C ILE A 98 1.06 -13.16 -0.62
N ALA A 99 0.62 -11.94 -0.96
CA ALA A 99 -0.77 -11.55 -0.84
C ALA A 99 -1.69 -12.39 -1.73
N SER A 100 -1.29 -12.62 -2.99
CA SER A 100 -2.06 -13.44 -3.94
C SER A 100 -2.12 -14.91 -3.52
N ALA A 101 -1.01 -15.45 -3.00
CA ALA A 101 -0.98 -16.81 -2.50
C ALA A 101 -1.89 -17.01 -1.28
N TYR A 102 -1.98 -16.01 -0.38
CA TYR A 102 -2.93 -16.05 0.72
C TYR A 102 -4.37 -16.09 0.22
N ILE A 103 -4.76 -15.16 -0.65
CA ILE A 103 -6.12 -15.07 -1.20
C ILE A 103 -6.52 -16.39 -1.89
N GLY A 104 -5.63 -16.95 -2.71
CA GLY A 104 -5.89 -18.21 -3.40
C GLY A 104 -6.09 -19.40 -2.46
N ARG A 105 -5.44 -19.42 -1.28
CA ARG A 105 -5.65 -20.46 -0.27
C ARG A 105 -7.00 -20.31 0.43
N THR A 106 -7.34 -19.10 0.86
CA THR A 106 -8.61 -18.82 1.54
C THR A 106 -9.81 -19.18 0.67
N ILE A 107 -9.80 -18.83 -0.61
CA ILE A 107 -10.88 -19.20 -1.56
C ILE A 107 -11.06 -20.71 -1.65
N ASN A 108 -9.97 -21.49 -1.67
CA ASN A 108 -10.05 -22.94 -1.73
C ASN A 108 -10.59 -23.55 -0.43
N GLU A 109 -10.38 -22.92 0.72
CA GLU A 109 -10.92 -23.37 2.01
C GLU A 109 -12.43 -23.11 2.12
N GLU A 110 -12.95 -22.05 1.51
CA GLU A 110 -14.38 -21.71 1.54
C GLU A 110 -15.24 -22.57 0.60
N ILE A 111 -14.64 -23.15 -0.42
CA ILE A 111 -15.33 -23.98 -1.44
C ILE A 111 -15.42 -25.46 -1.02
N ASN A 112 -14.62 -25.89 -0.03
CA ASN A 112 -14.61 -27.26 0.50
C ASN A 112 -15.46 -27.40 1.77
#